data_AF-A0AAE0K1K7-F1
#
_entry.id   AF-A0AAE0K1K7-F1
#
_cell.length_a   1.000
_cell.length_b   1.000
_cell.length_c   1.000
_cell.angle_alpha   90.00
_cell.angle_beta   90.00
_cell.angle_gamma   90.00
#
_symmetry.space_group_name_H-M   'P 1'
#
loop_
_entity.id
_entity.type
_entity.pdbx_description
1 polymer ?
#
loop_
_entity_poly.entity_id
_entity_poly.type
_entity_poly.pdbx_seq_one_letter_code
_entity_poly.pdbx_strand_id
1 'polypeptide(L)'
;MMPRQFHRKSRFGCTECKKLRIKCDEIEPICGRCLRTRSNCYYPRQAARNTNASDETGPPWTAARHLSAPPQPPSSFDLLDMTLMHHYATDTCKHLFMGSWQVQLWQYDIPALAASHVVLLHGILAVTAIHYAGRENATPAQRDLCATRSLHHHSLSLPRFQAMVASASAETAPVIVAYAVLLGLWVYAFPQVAADENDDEHQSLGDILTMIQAMRGARAVLNLYRDAITQSPMRVFVTNPPPSPFLLSPEKFEDDDRVSRVRQALYYLRDQVLHHESDKDAAQQLQIYLDRYVAKGPGHNNRLAAAWIARVGDDYWARLRGGQPHAVLVFAYSALLVRASEHECWWMSGWSERIMRACRREVMSSSLERHGIATAAAAAAAIDWVWHEHQIRAGADGLVDVVRSMQAGGASSG
;
A
#
# COMPACT_ATOMS: atom_id res chain seq x y z
N MET A 1 16.97 25.21 -75.41
CA MET A 1 16.21 24.66 -74.25
C MET A 1 17.13 23.74 -73.48
N MET A 2 17.49 24.09 -72.24
CA MET A 2 18.34 23.23 -71.40
C MET A 2 17.59 21.96 -70.99
N PRO A 3 18.19 20.76 -71.12
CA PRO A 3 17.54 19.52 -70.71
C PRO A 3 17.42 19.46 -69.19
N ARG A 4 16.22 19.14 -68.69
CA ARG A 4 15.95 18.97 -67.27
C ARG A 4 16.80 17.83 -66.71
N GLN A 5 17.66 18.14 -65.73
CA GLN A 5 18.42 17.17 -64.96
C GLN A 5 17.48 16.16 -64.30
N PHE A 6 17.63 14.88 -64.61
CA PHE A 6 16.90 13.81 -63.97
C PHE A 6 17.40 13.62 -62.53
N HIS A 7 16.62 14.06 -61.54
CA HIS A 7 16.94 13.84 -60.14
C HIS A 7 16.52 12.43 -59.67
N ARG A 8 17.42 11.79 -58.91
CA ARG A 8 17.21 10.47 -58.29
C ARG A 8 16.07 10.56 -57.27
N LYS A 9 14.97 9.84 -57.51
CA LYS A 9 13.78 9.82 -56.64
C LYS A 9 14.15 9.22 -55.28
N SER A 10 13.85 9.94 -54.19
CA SER A 10 13.91 9.42 -52.82
C SER A 10 12.89 8.28 -52.69
N ARG A 11 13.37 7.06 -52.42
CA ARG A 11 12.52 5.86 -52.31
C ARG A 11 11.75 5.84 -50.98
N PHE A 12 12.35 6.39 -49.92
CA PHE A 12 11.81 6.34 -48.56
C PHE A 12 11.33 7.69 -48.03
N GLY A 13 11.24 8.72 -48.88
CA GLY A 13 10.77 10.05 -48.48
C GLY A 13 9.38 10.04 -47.84
N CYS A 14 9.15 10.99 -46.94
CA CYS A 14 7.87 11.15 -46.24
C CYS A 14 6.71 11.41 -47.22
N THR A 15 5.50 11.13 -46.75
CA THR A 15 4.25 11.30 -47.52
C THR A 15 4.09 12.70 -48.12
N GLU A 16 4.42 13.74 -47.36
CA GLU A 16 4.22 15.11 -47.82
C GLU A 16 5.23 15.54 -48.90
N CYS A 17 6.51 15.17 -48.76
CA CYS A 17 7.49 15.39 -49.81
C CYS A 17 7.18 14.58 -51.08
N LYS A 18 6.64 13.37 -50.94
CA LYS A 18 6.16 12.55 -52.06
C LYS A 18 4.97 13.19 -52.77
N LYS A 19 3.98 13.68 -52.01
CA LYS A 19 2.80 14.39 -52.54
C LYS A 19 3.21 15.62 -53.35
N LEU A 20 4.17 16.38 -52.84
CA LEU A 20 4.70 17.59 -53.48
C LEU A 20 5.72 17.31 -54.60
N ARG A 21 6.09 16.05 -54.82
CA ARG A 21 7.09 15.62 -55.81
C ARG A 21 8.45 16.32 -55.66
N ILE A 22 8.85 16.62 -54.42
CA ILE A 22 10.13 17.24 -54.06
C ILE A 22 11.06 16.26 -53.32
N LYS A 23 12.36 16.55 -53.27
CA LYS A 23 13.35 15.72 -52.56
C LYS A 23 13.13 15.78 -51.04
N CYS A 24 13.02 14.61 -50.41
CA CYS A 24 13.03 14.44 -48.97
C CYS A 24 14.47 14.14 -48.51
N ASP A 25 14.87 14.63 -47.33
CA ASP A 25 16.15 14.31 -46.69
C ASP A 25 16.06 13.05 -45.80
N GLU A 26 14.89 12.44 -45.67
CA GLU A 26 14.65 11.14 -45.00
C GLU A 26 15.03 11.13 -43.50
N ILE A 27 15.21 12.30 -42.88
CA ILE A 27 15.47 12.43 -41.44
C ILE A 27 14.16 12.10 -40.68
N GLU A 28 14.24 11.21 -39.69
CA GLU A 28 13.17 10.88 -38.75
C GLU A 28 13.42 11.60 -37.41
N PRO A 29 12.37 12.05 -36.68
CA PRO A 29 10.93 11.83 -36.95
C PRO A 29 10.31 12.81 -37.96
N ILE A 30 10.94 13.95 -38.24
CA ILE A 30 10.45 14.99 -39.15
C ILE A 30 11.57 15.38 -40.12
N CYS A 31 11.30 15.33 -41.43
CA CYS A 31 12.26 15.69 -42.46
C CYS A 31 12.52 17.22 -42.44
N GLY A 32 13.73 17.68 -42.78
CA GLY A 32 14.15 19.08 -42.60
C GLY A 32 13.37 20.10 -43.44
N ARG A 33 12.74 19.67 -44.55
CA ARG A 33 11.78 20.50 -45.30
C ARG A 33 10.47 20.67 -44.52
N CYS A 34 9.89 19.57 -44.03
CA CYS A 34 8.63 19.61 -43.28
C CYS A 34 8.79 20.31 -41.94
N LEU A 35 9.97 20.22 -41.30
CA LEU A 35 10.30 20.96 -40.08
C LEU A 35 10.25 22.48 -40.32
N ARG A 36 10.89 22.96 -41.38
CA ARG A 36 10.91 24.40 -41.73
C ARG A 36 9.55 24.94 -42.17
N THR A 37 8.74 24.10 -42.80
CA THR A 37 7.42 24.49 -43.33
C THR A 37 6.27 24.17 -42.38
N ARG A 38 6.57 23.56 -41.21
CA ARG A 38 5.59 23.08 -40.23
C ARG A 38 4.48 22.20 -40.84
N SER A 39 4.84 21.43 -41.87
CA SER A 39 3.92 20.49 -42.53
C SER A 39 3.84 19.16 -41.78
N ASN A 40 2.70 18.46 -41.91
CA ASN A 40 2.48 17.16 -41.28
C ASN A 40 3.37 16.07 -41.93
N CYS A 41 4.53 15.79 -41.33
CA CYS A 41 5.50 14.83 -41.84
C CYS A 41 5.20 13.43 -41.31
N TYR A 42 4.81 12.52 -42.19
CA TYR A 42 4.53 11.12 -41.82
C TYR A 42 5.22 10.14 -42.78
N TYR A 43 5.86 9.12 -42.23
CA TYR A 43 6.41 7.97 -42.95
C TYR A 43 5.49 6.76 -42.76
N PRO A 44 4.94 6.15 -43.83
CA PRO A 44 4.11 4.96 -43.69
C PRO A 44 5.00 3.79 -43.26
N ARG A 45 4.80 3.30 -42.04
CA ARG A 45 5.46 2.09 -41.54
C ARG A 45 4.98 0.92 -42.42
N GLN A 46 5.87 0.31 -43.20
CA GLN A 46 5.51 -0.88 -43.98
C GLN A 46 5.21 -2.02 -43.01
N ALA A 47 3.92 -2.29 -42.78
CA ALA A 47 3.50 -3.55 -42.20
C ALA A 47 3.99 -4.67 -43.12
N ALA A 48 4.79 -5.58 -42.58
CA ALA A 48 5.31 -6.74 -43.29
C ALA A 48 4.14 -7.50 -43.92
N ARG A 49 4.05 -7.46 -45.25
CA ARG A 49 3.13 -8.28 -46.04
C ARG A 49 3.69 -9.69 -46.08
N ASN A 50 3.25 -10.55 -45.17
CA ASN A 50 3.27 -11.99 -45.38
C ASN A 50 1.96 -12.37 -46.07
N THR A 51 2.00 -12.45 -47.40
CA THR A 51 0.98 -13.10 -48.22
C THR A 51 1.26 -14.60 -48.22
N ASN A 52 0.30 -15.40 -47.76
CA ASN A 52 -0.02 -16.75 -48.26
C ASN A 52 -1.20 -17.30 -47.45
N ALA A 53 -2.39 -17.37 -48.05
CA ALA A 53 -3.34 -18.48 -47.93
C ALA A 53 -4.65 -18.16 -48.66
N SER A 54 -5.11 -19.16 -49.38
CA SER A 54 -6.18 -19.19 -50.36
C SER A 54 -7.58 -19.31 -49.75
N ASP A 55 -8.56 -18.89 -50.56
CA ASP A 55 -9.87 -19.51 -50.80
C ASP A 55 -11.04 -19.45 -49.79
N GLU A 56 -12.19 -19.17 -50.42
CA GLU A 56 -13.58 -19.55 -50.13
C GLU A 56 -14.44 -18.83 -49.07
N THR A 57 -15.30 -17.95 -49.60
CA THR A 57 -16.77 -17.81 -49.40
C THR A 57 -17.43 -18.29 -48.10
N GLY A 58 -17.98 -17.33 -47.34
CA GLY A 58 -19.02 -17.52 -46.30
C GLY A 58 -19.68 -16.17 -45.89
N PRO A 59 -20.97 -16.14 -45.48
CA PRO A 59 -21.85 -14.96 -45.58
C PRO A 59 -21.71 -13.92 -44.43
N PRO A 60 -22.22 -12.68 -44.59
CA PRO A 60 -21.97 -11.59 -43.66
C PRO A 60 -22.87 -11.68 -42.42
N TRP A 61 -22.30 -12.06 -41.27
CA TRP A 61 -22.95 -11.84 -39.98
C TRP A 61 -22.84 -10.36 -39.60
N THR A 62 -23.97 -9.68 -39.55
CA THR A 62 -24.14 -8.34 -38.99
C THR A 62 -23.76 -8.34 -37.50
N ALA A 63 -22.54 -7.93 -37.18
CA ALA A 63 -22.11 -7.69 -35.81
C ALA A 63 -22.52 -6.27 -35.36
N ALA A 64 -23.44 -6.25 -34.41
CA ALA A 64 -23.71 -5.26 -33.38
C ALA A 64 -23.09 -3.85 -33.56
N ARG A 65 -23.99 -2.85 -33.72
CA ARG A 65 -23.75 -1.46 -33.33
C ARG A 65 -23.41 -1.42 -31.84
N HIS A 66 -22.13 -1.40 -31.52
CA HIS A 66 -21.67 -1.01 -30.19
C HIS A 66 -21.94 0.48 -29.98
N LEU A 67 -22.75 0.77 -28.97
CA LEU A 67 -22.98 2.08 -28.39
C LEU A 67 -21.62 2.73 -28.08
N SER A 68 -21.37 3.88 -28.70
CA SER A 68 -20.15 4.66 -28.51
C SER A 68 -20.15 5.30 -27.11
N ALA A 69 -19.49 4.66 -26.15
CA ALA A 69 -18.97 5.37 -24.99
C ALA A 69 -17.82 6.28 -25.45
N PRO A 70 -17.63 7.46 -24.83
CA PRO A 70 -16.53 8.35 -25.19
C PRO A 70 -15.18 7.64 -25.00
N PRO A 71 -14.19 7.87 -25.89
CA PRO A 71 -12.88 7.24 -25.78
C PRO A 71 -12.17 7.75 -24.52
N GLN A 72 -12.19 6.94 -23.47
CA GLN A 72 -11.23 7.07 -22.38
C GLN A 72 -9.83 6.91 -23.01
N PRO A 73 -8.82 7.73 -22.64
CA PRO A 73 -7.46 7.47 -23.08
C PRO A 73 -7.12 6.02 -22.70
N PRO A 74 -6.58 5.20 -23.61
CA PRO A 74 -6.28 3.82 -23.29
C PRO A 74 -5.37 3.82 -22.06
N SER A 75 -5.81 3.20 -20.98
CA SER A 75 -4.93 2.81 -19.89
C SER A 75 -3.89 1.88 -20.50
N SER A 76 -2.75 2.43 -20.91
CA SER A 76 -1.73 1.69 -21.63
C SER A 76 -0.99 0.82 -20.63
N PHE A 77 -1.53 -0.37 -20.40
CA PHE A 77 -0.83 -1.40 -19.66
C PHE A 77 0.24 -2.03 -20.56
N ASP A 78 1.43 -2.27 -20.01
CA ASP A 78 2.56 -2.88 -20.73
C ASP A 78 2.87 -4.29 -20.21
N LEU A 79 3.95 -4.89 -20.73
CA LEU A 79 4.37 -6.25 -20.33
C LEU A 79 4.81 -6.33 -18.86
N LEU A 80 5.32 -5.23 -18.28
CA LEU A 80 5.63 -5.20 -16.86
C LEU A 80 4.34 -5.30 -16.06
N ASP A 81 3.29 -4.58 -16.44
CA ASP A 81 1.98 -4.67 -15.77
C ASP A 81 1.36 -6.06 -15.86
N MET A 82 1.52 -6.75 -17.00
CA MET A 82 1.07 -8.14 -17.14
C MET A 82 1.86 -9.09 -16.24
N THR A 83 3.17 -8.85 -16.09
CA THR A 83 4.03 -9.60 -15.17
C THR A 83 3.61 -9.37 -13.72
N LEU A 84 3.32 -8.12 -13.34
CA LEU A 84 2.81 -7.76 -12.03
C LEU A 84 1.44 -8.38 -11.78
N MET A 85 0.50 -8.31 -12.74
CA MET A 85 -0.81 -8.92 -12.59
C MET A 85 -0.73 -10.45 -12.46
N HIS A 86 0.19 -11.09 -13.18
CA HIS A 86 0.49 -12.51 -12.99
C HIS A 86 1.00 -12.78 -11.56
N HIS A 87 1.98 -12.02 -11.08
CA HIS A 87 2.48 -12.14 -9.70
C HIS A 87 1.41 -11.87 -8.66
N TYR A 88 0.45 -10.99 -8.95
CA TYR A 88 -0.70 -10.78 -8.08
C TYR A 88 -1.51 -12.07 -7.94
N ALA A 89 -1.90 -12.64 -9.09
CA ALA A 89 -2.79 -13.80 -9.16
C ALA A 89 -2.16 -15.08 -8.57
N THR A 90 -0.84 -15.22 -8.64
CA THR A 90 -0.13 -16.42 -8.18
C THR A 90 0.40 -16.29 -6.76
N ASP A 91 0.76 -15.09 -6.31
CA ASP A 91 1.54 -14.90 -5.09
C ASP A 91 1.03 -13.77 -4.19
N THR A 92 0.90 -12.53 -4.71
CA THR A 92 0.56 -11.37 -3.86
C THR A 92 -0.77 -11.54 -3.15
N CYS A 93 -1.82 -12.00 -3.84
CA CYS A 93 -3.17 -12.15 -3.28
C CYS A 93 -3.23 -13.09 -2.07
N LYS A 94 -2.30 -14.05 -1.97
CA LYS A 94 -2.20 -15.02 -0.86
C LYS A 94 -1.48 -14.45 0.36
N HIS A 95 -0.67 -13.41 0.16
CA HIS A 95 0.21 -12.84 1.19
C HIS A 95 -0.23 -11.45 1.64
N LEU A 96 -1.34 -10.90 1.13
CA LEU A 96 -1.89 -9.63 1.64
C LEU A 96 -2.40 -9.78 3.08
N PHE A 97 -3.14 -10.86 3.35
CA PHE A 97 -3.71 -11.11 4.66
C PHE A 97 -3.82 -12.60 4.96
N MET A 98 -3.73 -12.96 6.24
CA MET A 98 -3.81 -14.34 6.70
C MET A 98 -5.27 -14.84 6.81
N GLY A 99 -5.46 -16.15 6.62
CA GLY A 99 -6.75 -16.84 6.78
C GLY A 99 -7.46 -17.13 5.46
N SER A 100 -8.12 -18.29 5.38
CA SER A 100 -8.75 -18.81 4.15
C SER A 100 -9.80 -17.88 3.54
N TRP A 101 -10.57 -17.17 4.38
CA TRP A 101 -11.58 -16.21 3.94
C TRP A 101 -10.98 -14.98 3.22
N GLN A 102 -9.73 -14.63 3.52
CA GLN A 102 -9.04 -13.53 2.82
C GLN A 102 -8.64 -13.97 1.41
N VAL A 103 -8.22 -15.22 1.24
CA VAL A 103 -7.80 -15.77 -0.05
C VAL A 103 -8.95 -15.67 -1.06
N GLN A 104 -10.18 -16.07 -0.68
CA GLN A 104 -11.33 -15.96 -1.58
C GLN A 104 -11.55 -14.53 -2.09
N LEU A 105 -11.55 -13.56 -1.17
CA LEU A 105 -11.79 -12.15 -1.51
C LEU A 105 -10.69 -11.59 -2.42
N TRP A 106 -9.43 -11.77 -2.04
CA TRP A 106 -8.30 -11.15 -2.74
C TRP A 106 -7.89 -11.90 -4.01
N GLN A 107 -8.14 -13.20 -4.10
CA GLN A 107 -7.79 -13.97 -5.30
C GLN A 107 -8.88 -13.88 -6.39
N TYR A 108 -10.16 -13.77 -6.01
CA TYR A 108 -11.28 -13.85 -6.95
C TYR A 108 -12.13 -12.59 -6.99
N ASP A 109 -12.69 -12.16 -5.86
CA ASP A 109 -13.71 -11.11 -5.84
C ASP A 109 -13.13 -9.73 -6.21
N ILE A 110 -11.98 -9.35 -5.64
CA ILE A 110 -11.34 -8.06 -5.90
C ILE A 110 -10.83 -7.96 -7.36
N PRO A 111 -10.16 -8.97 -7.94
CA PRO A 111 -9.79 -8.96 -9.36
C PRO A 111 -10.99 -8.91 -10.31
N ALA A 112 -12.06 -9.66 -10.01
CA ALA A 112 -13.29 -9.60 -10.80
C ALA A 112 -13.90 -8.19 -10.77
N LEU A 113 -13.90 -7.53 -9.60
CA LEU A 113 -14.32 -6.14 -9.47
C LEU A 113 -13.40 -5.18 -10.23
N ALA A 114 -12.08 -5.41 -10.20
CA ALA A 114 -11.08 -4.60 -10.90
C ALA A 114 -11.18 -4.70 -12.43
N ALA A 115 -11.71 -5.80 -12.98
CA ALA A 115 -11.88 -5.99 -14.42
C ALA A 115 -12.76 -4.91 -15.08
N SER A 116 -13.66 -4.28 -14.32
CA SER A 116 -14.50 -3.17 -14.78
C SER A 116 -14.11 -1.82 -14.18
N HIS A 117 -13.07 -1.77 -13.33
CA HIS A 117 -12.70 -0.58 -12.57
C HIS A 117 -11.18 -0.36 -12.60
N VAL A 118 -10.73 0.48 -13.55
CA VAL A 118 -9.30 0.77 -13.76
C VAL A 118 -8.60 1.34 -12.51
N VAL A 119 -9.34 2.04 -11.64
CA VAL A 119 -8.81 2.55 -10.36
C VAL A 119 -8.33 1.42 -9.45
N LEU A 120 -9.08 0.31 -9.38
CA LEU A 120 -8.69 -0.86 -8.60
C LEU A 120 -7.53 -1.61 -9.23
N LEU A 121 -7.53 -1.74 -10.56
CA LEU A 121 -6.44 -2.38 -11.27
C LEU A 121 -5.11 -1.64 -11.00
N HIS A 122 -5.11 -0.31 -11.07
CA HIS A 122 -3.95 0.48 -10.66
C HIS A 122 -3.59 0.29 -9.18
N GLY A 123 -4.56 0.23 -8.26
CA GLY A 123 -4.29 -0.06 -6.84
C GLY A 123 -3.64 -1.44 -6.63
N ILE A 124 -4.14 -2.46 -7.33
CA ILE A 124 -3.57 -3.82 -7.33
C ILE A 124 -2.13 -3.77 -7.82
N LEU A 125 -1.88 -3.20 -9.02
CA LEU A 125 -0.55 -3.14 -9.61
C LEU A 125 0.44 -2.33 -8.75
N ALA A 126 -0.04 -1.26 -8.10
CA ALA A 126 0.79 -0.45 -7.21
C ALA A 126 1.29 -1.26 -6.01
N VAL A 127 0.40 -1.99 -5.33
CA VAL A 127 0.77 -2.87 -4.20
C VAL A 127 1.63 -4.04 -4.67
N THR A 128 1.27 -4.66 -5.79
CA THR A 128 1.98 -5.81 -6.33
C THR A 128 3.39 -5.49 -6.76
N ALA A 129 3.65 -4.30 -7.31
CA ALA A 129 5.01 -3.87 -7.63
C ALA A 129 5.91 -3.88 -6.38
N ILE A 130 5.41 -3.42 -5.23
CA ILE A 130 6.17 -3.44 -3.97
C ILE A 130 6.41 -4.88 -3.51
N HIS A 131 5.38 -5.73 -3.55
CA HIS A 131 5.52 -7.15 -3.19
C HIS A 131 6.53 -7.87 -4.10
N TYR A 132 6.49 -7.57 -5.41
CA TYR A 132 7.40 -8.14 -6.40
C TYR A 132 8.86 -7.74 -6.15
N ALA A 133 9.11 -6.53 -5.65
CA ALA A 133 10.43 -6.05 -5.28
C ALA A 133 11.05 -6.81 -4.09
N GLY A 134 10.22 -7.37 -3.21
CA GLY A 134 10.65 -8.10 -2.01
C GLY A 134 11.13 -9.54 -2.24
N ARG A 135 11.19 -10.00 -3.49
CA ARG A 135 11.68 -11.35 -3.83
C ARG A 135 13.17 -11.48 -3.52
N GLU A 136 13.58 -12.63 -2.96
CA GLU A 136 14.97 -12.89 -2.53
C GLU A 136 16.03 -12.62 -3.61
N ASN A 137 15.69 -12.83 -4.88
CA ASN A 137 16.60 -12.68 -6.02
C ASN A 137 16.46 -11.34 -6.78
N ALA A 138 15.79 -10.35 -6.20
CA ALA A 138 15.59 -9.04 -6.86
C ALA A 138 16.87 -8.17 -6.81
N THR A 139 17.38 -7.81 -8.00
CA THR A 139 18.51 -6.88 -8.11
C THR A 139 18.10 -5.46 -7.69
N PRO A 140 19.06 -4.59 -7.28
CA PRO A 140 18.75 -3.20 -6.94
C PRO A 140 17.99 -2.46 -8.06
N ALA A 141 18.42 -2.62 -9.31
CA ALA A 141 17.74 -2.01 -10.46
C ALA A 141 16.29 -2.50 -10.64
N GLN A 142 16.00 -3.77 -10.31
CA GLN A 142 14.63 -4.30 -10.34
C GLN A 142 13.78 -3.70 -9.21
N ARG A 143 14.36 -3.50 -8.03
CA ARG A 143 13.68 -2.85 -6.90
C ARG A 143 13.33 -1.39 -7.22
N ASP A 144 14.26 -0.63 -7.80
CA ASP A 144 14.02 0.75 -8.25
C ASP A 144 12.93 0.84 -9.32
N LEU A 145 12.97 -0.08 -10.29
CA LEU A 145 11.95 -0.18 -11.32
C LEU A 145 10.56 -0.45 -10.71
N CYS A 146 10.49 -1.35 -9.72
CA CYS A 146 9.25 -1.66 -9.02
C CYS A 146 8.75 -0.51 -8.15
N ALA A 147 9.64 0.20 -7.45
CA ALA A 147 9.30 1.40 -6.69
C ALA A 147 8.71 2.48 -7.62
N THR A 148 9.38 2.74 -8.75
CA THR A 148 8.91 3.68 -9.78
C THR A 148 7.55 3.26 -10.34
N ARG A 149 7.38 1.97 -10.66
CA ARG A 149 6.11 1.46 -11.22
C ARG A 149 4.97 1.50 -10.20
N SER A 150 5.27 1.23 -8.93
CA SER A 150 4.33 1.34 -7.83
C SER A 150 3.81 2.77 -7.70
N LEU A 151 4.73 3.75 -7.63
CA LEU A 151 4.39 5.17 -7.53
C LEU A 151 3.62 5.65 -8.76
N HIS A 152 3.98 5.18 -9.96
CA HIS A 152 3.27 5.48 -11.20
C HIS A 152 1.78 5.09 -11.10
N HIS A 153 1.47 3.83 -10.77
CA HIS A 153 0.06 3.40 -10.65
C HIS A 153 -0.67 4.05 -9.47
N HIS A 154 0.01 4.33 -8.37
CA HIS A 154 -0.57 5.13 -7.28
C HIS A 154 -0.98 6.52 -7.78
N SER A 155 -0.10 7.23 -8.50
CA SER A 155 -0.36 8.57 -9.03
C SER A 155 -1.52 8.61 -10.04
N LEU A 156 -1.72 7.52 -10.81
CA LEU A 156 -2.83 7.41 -11.74
C LEU A 156 -4.17 7.11 -11.04
N SER A 157 -4.14 6.35 -9.95
CA SER A 157 -5.36 5.91 -9.28
C SER A 157 -5.89 6.91 -8.26
N LEU A 158 -5.01 7.63 -7.54
CA LEU A 158 -5.43 8.50 -6.44
C LEU A 158 -6.42 9.61 -6.88
N PRO A 159 -6.21 10.36 -7.98
CA PRO A 159 -7.17 11.39 -8.40
C PRO A 159 -8.52 10.79 -8.82
N ARG A 160 -8.51 9.60 -9.43
CA ARG A 160 -9.73 8.88 -9.82
C ARG A 160 -10.50 8.41 -8.60
N PHE A 161 -9.80 7.87 -7.61
CA PHE A 161 -10.39 7.50 -6.33
C PHE A 161 -11.01 8.71 -5.62
N GLN A 162 -10.31 9.84 -5.56
CA GLN A 162 -10.83 11.07 -4.97
C GLN A 162 -12.12 11.55 -5.68
N ALA A 163 -12.14 11.52 -7.02
CA ALA A 163 -13.35 11.85 -7.78
C ALA A 163 -14.51 10.88 -7.48
N MET A 164 -14.23 9.57 -7.39
CA MET A 164 -15.25 8.58 -7.02
C MET A 164 -15.80 8.77 -5.62
N VAL A 165 -14.95 9.14 -4.64
CA VAL A 165 -15.39 9.45 -3.28
C VAL A 165 -16.29 10.70 -3.28
N ALA A 166 -15.99 11.70 -4.10
CA ALA A 166 -16.79 12.92 -4.20
C ALA A 166 -18.17 12.69 -4.85
N SER A 167 -18.29 11.72 -5.77
CA SER A 167 -19.53 11.36 -6.46
C SER A 167 -20.08 9.99 -6.01
N ALA A 168 -19.82 9.61 -4.77
CA ALA A 168 -20.01 8.24 -4.33
C ALA A 168 -21.49 7.83 -4.24
N SER A 169 -21.73 6.55 -4.55
CA SER A 169 -23.02 5.88 -4.50
C SER A 169 -22.89 4.47 -3.92
N ALA A 170 -24.02 3.84 -3.57
CA ALA A 170 -24.05 2.46 -3.10
C ALA A 170 -23.43 1.46 -4.10
N GLU A 171 -23.53 1.73 -5.41
CA GLU A 171 -22.95 0.90 -6.48
C GLU A 171 -21.42 1.01 -6.52
N THR A 172 -20.87 2.21 -6.28
CA THR A 172 -19.43 2.45 -6.25
C THR A 172 -18.77 2.10 -4.91
N ALA A 173 -19.55 1.94 -3.85
CA ALA A 173 -19.07 1.70 -2.49
C ALA A 173 -18.13 0.47 -2.38
N PRO A 174 -18.43 -0.70 -3.00
CA PRO A 174 -17.51 -1.82 -3.09
C PRO A 174 -16.12 -1.43 -3.61
N VAL A 175 -16.07 -0.66 -4.69
CA VAL A 175 -14.84 -0.24 -5.37
C VAL A 175 -14.04 0.74 -4.51
N ILE A 176 -14.74 1.72 -3.93
CA ILE A 176 -14.18 2.73 -3.04
C ILE A 176 -13.53 2.05 -1.82
N VAL A 177 -14.22 1.10 -1.19
CA VAL A 177 -13.71 0.41 0.00
C VAL A 177 -12.54 -0.52 -0.34
N ALA A 178 -12.65 -1.31 -1.41
CA ALA A 178 -11.55 -2.16 -1.86
C ALA A 178 -10.28 -1.35 -2.16
N TYR A 179 -10.44 -0.20 -2.85
CA TYR A 179 -9.32 0.68 -3.14
C TYR A 179 -8.76 1.32 -1.86
N ALA A 180 -9.60 1.75 -0.93
CA ALA A 180 -9.14 2.31 0.34
C ALA A 180 -8.27 1.33 1.14
N VAL A 181 -8.57 0.03 1.08
CA VAL A 181 -7.73 -1.01 1.70
C VAL A 181 -6.41 -1.17 0.94
N LEU A 182 -6.42 -1.22 -0.40
CA LEU A 182 -5.20 -1.27 -1.22
C LEU A 182 -4.31 -0.04 -1.01
N LEU A 183 -4.91 1.15 -0.93
CA LEU A 183 -4.21 2.39 -0.59
C LEU A 183 -3.54 2.27 0.78
N GLY A 184 -4.23 1.70 1.76
CA GLY A 184 -3.65 1.49 3.08
C GLY A 184 -2.46 0.54 3.07
N LEU A 185 -2.59 -0.59 2.37
CA LEU A 185 -1.47 -1.52 2.15
C LEU A 185 -0.28 -0.82 1.48
N TRP A 186 -0.55 0.00 0.46
CA TRP A 186 0.47 0.75 -0.24
C TRP A 186 1.19 1.75 0.67
N VAL A 187 0.45 2.50 1.51
CA VAL A 187 1.04 3.47 2.46
C VAL A 187 1.98 2.79 3.45
N TYR A 188 1.64 1.60 3.95
CA TYR A 188 2.52 0.85 4.83
C TYR A 188 3.71 0.23 4.08
N ALA A 189 3.49 -0.28 2.87
CA ALA A 189 4.51 -1.05 2.15
C ALA A 189 5.54 -0.18 1.41
N PHE A 190 5.13 0.97 0.88
CA PHE A 190 5.94 1.78 -0.02
C PHE A 190 7.28 2.27 0.59
N PRO A 191 7.35 2.68 1.88
CA PRO A 191 8.62 3.03 2.51
C PRO A 191 9.70 1.95 2.39
N GLN A 192 9.33 0.67 2.26
CA GLN A 192 10.30 -0.43 2.15
C GLN A 192 11.07 -0.44 0.83
N VAL A 193 10.50 0.16 -0.22
CA VAL A 193 11.11 0.19 -1.57
C VAL A 193 11.54 1.60 -1.99
N ALA A 194 11.06 2.62 -1.27
CA ALA A 194 11.37 4.01 -1.52
C ALA A 194 12.47 4.57 -0.60
N ALA A 195 12.77 3.90 0.52
CA ALA A 195 13.81 4.34 1.43
C ALA A 195 15.19 4.18 0.79
N ASP A 196 15.84 5.31 0.53
CA ASP A 196 17.29 5.35 0.44
C ASP A 196 17.88 5.05 1.83
N GLU A 197 19.07 4.44 1.91
CA GLU A 197 19.72 4.07 3.18
C GLU A 197 19.85 5.26 4.16
N ASN A 198 19.87 6.50 3.64
CA ASN A 198 19.94 7.73 4.43
C ASN A 198 18.58 8.34 4.82
N ASP A 199 17.48 7.98 4.14
CA ASP A 199 16.16 8.60 4.31
C ASP A 199 15.43 8.10 5.57
N ASP A 200 15.63 6.83 5.93
CA ASP A 200 15.04 6.22 7.13
C ASP A 200 15.57 6.86 8.44
N GLU A 201 16.76 7.47 8.39
CA GLU A 201 17.36 8.15 9.53
C GLU A 201 16.76 9.55 9.79
N HIS A 202 16.13 10.16 8.77
CA HIS A 202 15.63 11.54 8.84
C HIS A 202 14.11 11.67 8.99
N GLN A 203 13.35 10.59 8.87
CA GLN A 203 11.89 10.66 8.87
C GLN A 203 11.31 11.17 10.21
N SER A 204 10.53 12.25 10.17
CA SER A 204 9.96 12.84 11.38
C SER A 204 8.75 12.06 11.89
N LEU A 205 8.36 12.27 13.15
CA LEU A 205 7.08 11.75 13.66
C LEU A 205 5.91 12.29 12.84
N GLY A 206 5.95 13.57 12.43
CA GLY A 206 4.93 14.19 11.59
C GLY A 206 4.70 13.47 10.25
N ASP A 207 5.77 12.98 9.61
CA ASP A 207 5.68 12.24 8.34
C ASP A 207 4.97 10.90 8.55
N ILE A 208 5.37 10.16 9.59
CA ILE A 208 4.74 8.88 9.99
C ILE A 208 3.26 9.08 10.29
N LEU A 209 2.91 10.11 11.06
CA LEU A 209 1.52 10.41 11.40
C LEU A 209 0.71 10.86 10.17
N THR A 210 1.34 11.49 9.19
CA THR A 210 0.69 11.86 7.91
C THR A 210 0.38 10.62 7.07
N MET A 211 1.29 9.65 7.01
CA MET A 211 1.02 8.35 6.39
C MET A 211 -0.15 7.65 7.10
N ILE A 212 -0.12 7.60 8.43
CA ILE A 212 -1.19 6.99 9.22
C ILE A 212 -2.54 7.72 9.07
N GLN A 213 -2.54 9.04 8.87
CA GLN A 213 -3.76 9.82 8.64
C GLN A 213 -4.54 9.30 7.42
N ALA A 214 -3.86 8.81 6.38
CA ALA A 214 -4.50 8.18 5.23
C ALA A 214 -5.32 6.93 5.65
N MET A 215 -4.81 6.14 6.60
CA MET A 215 -5.52 4.98 7.15
C MET A 215 -6.78 5.38 7.93
N ARG A 216 -6.71 6.47 8.70
CA ARG A 216 -7.90 7.03 9.39
C ARG A 216 -8.95 7.43 8.36
N GLY A 217 -8.55 8.02 7.24
CA GLY A 217 -9.43 8.34 6.11
C GLY A 217 -10.07 7.10 5.48
N ALA A 218 -9.28 6.05 5.20
CA ALA A 218 -9.78 4.78 4.68
C ALA A 218 -10.84 4.14 5.60
N ARG A 219 -10.64 4.24 6.92
CA ARG A 219 -11.65 3.80 7.91
C ARG A 219 -12.93 4.61 7.85
N ALA A 220 -12.84 5.94 7.77
CA ALA A 220 -14.02 6.80 7.67
C ALA A 220 -14.87 6.41 6.46
N VAL A 221 -14.22 6.14 5.33
CA VAL A 221 -14.86 5.63 4.11
C VAL A 221 -15.52 4.26 4.32
N LEU A 222 -14.83 3.30 4.94
CA LEU A 222 -15.40 1.99 5.29
C LEU A 222 -16.67 2.11 6.15
N ASN A 223 -16.63 3.00 7.14
CA ASN A 223 -17.76 3.22 8.06
C ASN A 223 -18.95 3.86 7.36
N LEU A 224 -18.72 4.79 6.43
CA LEU A 224 -19.77 5.43 5.64
C LEU A 224 -20.58 4.42 4.82
N TYR A 225 -19.92 3.37 4.33
CA TYR A 225 -20.54 2.33 3.50
C TYR A 225 -20.77 1.00 4.23
N ARG A 226 -20.74 1.01 5.57
CA ARG A 226 -20.75 -0.22 6.38
C ARG A 226 -21.87 -1.18 6.00
N ASP A 227 -23.09 -0.68 5.84
CA ASP A 227 -24.26 -1.53 5.57
C ASP A 227 -24.17 -2.22 4.21
N ALA A 228 -23.77 -1.48 3.16
CA ALA A 228 -23.54 -2.02 1.83
C ALA A 228 -22.41 -3.07 1.83
N ILE A 229 -21.31 -2.80 2.55
CA ILE A 229 -20.17 -3.72 2.65
C ILE A 229 -20.54 -5.00 3.40
N THR A 230 -21.37 -4.91 4.44
CA THR A 230 -21.77 -6.08 5.23
C THR A 230 -22.59 -7.09 4.42
N GLN A 231 -23.27 -6.63 3.36
CA GLN A 231 -24.04 -7.45 2.42
C GLN A 231 -23.19 -8.01 1.26
N SER A 232 -21.90 -7.65 1.19
CA SER A 232 -20.99 -8.05 0.12
C SER A 232 -19.94 -9.08 0.61
N PRO A 233 -19.17 -9.71 -0.30
CA PRO A 233 -18.00 -10.52 0.09
C PRO A 233 -16.98 -9.74 0.94
N MET A 234 -16.95 -8.41 0.83
CA MET A 234 -16.08 -7.53 1.62
C MET A 234 -16.50 -7.36 3.09
N ARG A 235 -17.56 -8.04 3.55
CA ARG A 235 -17.95 -8.09 4.96
C ARG A 235 -16.79 -8.46 5.89
N VAL A 236 -15.79 -9.20 5.40
CA VAL A 236 -14.57 -9.55 6.13
C VAL A 236 -13.76 -8.34 6.64
N PHE A 237 -13.98 -7.14 6.12
CA PHE A 237 -13.36 -5.90 6.63
C PHE A 237 -14.07 -5.34 7.86
N VAL A 238 -15.36 -5.65 8.04
CA VAL A 238 -16.23 -5.07 9.08
C VAL A 238 -16.67 -6.09 10.13
N THR A 239 -16.71 -7.38 9.78
CA THR A 239 -17.02 -8.47 10.68
C THR A 239 -15.74 -9.04 11.28
N ASN A 240 -15.68 -9.15 12.60
CA ASN A 240 -14.70 -10.04 13.21
C ASN A 240 -15.10 -11.47 12.84
N PRO A 241 -14.18 -12.32 12.32
CA PRO A 241 -14.49 -13.73 12.14
C PRO A 241 -14.93 -14.31 13.50
N PRO A 242 -15.99 -15.14 13.53
CA PRO A 242 -16.36 -15.84 14.75
C PRO A 242 -15.13 -16.61 15.27
N PRO A 243 -14.91 -16.66 16.60
CA PRO A 243 -13.82 -17.44 17.15
C PRO A 243 -13.94 -18.88 16.63
N SER A 244 -12.84 -19.42 16.08
CA SER A 244 -12.79 -20.83 15.69
C SER A 244 -13.10 -21.69 16.92
N PRO A 245 -14.03 -22.67 16.85
CA PRO A 245 -14.35 -23.56 17.97
C PRO A 245 -13.12 -24.29 18.53
N PHE A 246 -12.06 -24.46 17.72
CA PHE A 246 -10.83 -25.17 18.07
C PHE A 246 -9.80 -24.32 18.86
N LEU A 247 -10.03 -23.02 19.05
CA LEU A 247 -9.10 -22.11 19.75
C LEU A 247 -9.64 -21.61 21.10
N LEU A 248 -10.78 -22.15 21.55
CA LEU A 248 -11.30 -21.90 22.90
C LEU A 248 -10.49 -22.72 23.92
N SER A 249 -9.24 -22.34 24.14
CA SER A 249 -8.62 -22.50 25.45
C SER A 249 -7.87 -21.20 25.78
N PRO A 250 -8.60 -20.15 26.23
CA PRO A 250 -8.00 -18.93 26.79
C PRO A 250 -6.94 -19.24 27.86
N GLU A 251 -7.12 -20.36 28.55
CA GLU A 251 -6.30 -20.86 29.66
C GLU A 251 -4.83 -21.15 29.29
N LYS A 252 -4.50 -21.45 28.02
CA LYS A 252 -3.10 -21.82 27.66
C LYS A 252 -2.13 -20.64 27.60
N PHE A 253 -2.62 -19.40 27.48
CA PHE A 253 -1.79 -18.23 27.20
C PHE A 253 -1.91 -17.12 28.26
N GLU A 254 -2.80 -17.27 29.24
CA GLU A 254 -2.82 -16.39 30.40
C GLU A 254 -1.58 -16.56 31.29
N ASP A 255 -0.92 -17.72 31.22
CA ASP A 255 0.25 -18.09 32.04
C ASP A 255 1.64 -17.87 31.37
N ASP A 256 1.74 -17.30 30.16
CA ASP A 256 3.07 -16.98 29.60
C ASP A 256 3.65 -15.71 30.25
N ASP A 257 4.74 -15.90 30.99
CA ASP A 257 5.50 -14.83 31.66
C ASP A 257 5.79 -13.61 30.76
N ARG A 258 6.05 -13.82 29.47
CA ARG A 258 6.38 -12.74 28.53
C ARG A 258 5.15 -11.88 28.26
N VAL A 259 3.99 -12.51 28.03
CA VAL A 259 2.71 -11.80 27.83
C VAL A 259 2.34 -11.04 29.11
N SER A 260 2.51 -11.66 30.27
CA SER A 260 2.25 -11.04 31.57
C SER A 260 3.11 -9.81 31.83
N ARG A 261 4.40 -9.83 31.48
CA ARG A 261 5.28 -8.65 31.55
C ARG A 261 4.81 -7.51 30.65
N VAL A 262 4.42 -7.81 29.41
CA VAL A 262 3.91 -6.77 28.48
C VAL A 262 2.63 -6.14 29.02
N ARG A 263 1.70 -6.95 29.53
CA ARG A 263 0.47 -6.46 30.18
C ARG A 263 0.80 -5.57 31.38
N GLN A 264 1.72 -6.00 32.25
CA GLN A 264 2.14 -5.22 33.42
C GLN A 264 2.76 -3.88 33.02
N ALA A 265 3.57 -3.84 31.97
CA ALA A 265 4.14 -2.58 31.46
C ALA A 265 3.06 -1.62 30.94
N LEU A 266 2.04 -2.13 30.24
CA LEU A 266 0.90 -1.32 29.77
C LEU A 266 0.00 -0.85 30.92
N TYR A 267 -0.21 -1.68 31.95
CA TYR A 267 -0.93 -1.29 33.16
C TYR A 267 -0.19 -0.19 33.91
N TYR A 268 1.11 -0.36 34.13
CA TYR A 268 1.95 0.64 34.76
C TYR A 268 1.93 1.96 33.98
N LEU A 269 2.10 1.91 32.65
CA LEU A 269 1.96 3.07 31.79
C LEU A 269 0.62 3.78 32.03
N ARG A 270 -0.50 3.07 31.88
CA ARG A 270 -1.85 3.65 31.98
C ARG A 270 -2.14 4.25 33.36
N ASP A 271 -1.79 3.53 34.42
CA ASP A 271 -2.25 3.85 35.78
C ASP A 271 -1.29 4.75 36.55
N GLN A 272 0.01 4.70 36.24
CA GLN A 272 1.05 5.42 37.00
C GLN A 272 1.69 6.55 36.19
N VAL A 273 1.76 6.45 34.86
CA VAL A 273 2.49 7.41 34.02
C VAL A 273 1.54 8.36 33.27
N LEU A 274 0.42 7.86 32.76
CA LEU A 274 -0.51 8.67 31.98
C LEU A 274 -1.45 9.48 32.88
N HIS A 275 -1.52 10.78 32.64
CA HIS A 275 -2.39 11.68 33.40
C HIS A 275 -3.64 12.11 32.63
N HIS A 276 -3.55 12.22 31.30
CA HIS A 276 -4.67 12.67 30.47
C HIS A 276 -5.58 11.51 30.07
N GLU A 277 -6.89 11.67 30.23
CA GLU A 277 -7.87 10.59 30.00
C GLU A 277 -7.80 10.03 28.58
N SER A 278 -7.66 10.87 27.55
CA SER A 278 -7.53 10.38 26.17
C SER A 278 -6.30 9.48 25.94
N ASP A 279 -5.20 9.72 26.67
CA ASP A 279 -3.98 8.92 26.57
C ASP A 279 -4.19 7.58 27.27
N LYS A 280 -4.87 7.58 28.43
CA LYS A 280 -5.27 6.36 29.15
C LYS A 280 -6.22 5.50 28.33
N ASP A 281 -7.21 6.11 27.68
CA ASP A 281 -8.15 5.43 26.79
C ASP A 281 -7.43 4.77 25.61
N ALA A 282 -6.48 5.48 24.98
CA ALA A 282 -5.67 4.95 23.89
C ALA A 282 -4.82 3.75 24.35
N ALA A 283 -4.20 3.83 25.54
CA ALA A 283 -3.44 2.74 26.14
C ALA A 283 -4.34 1.54 26.51
N GLN A 284 -5.54 1.78 27.04
CA GLN A 284 -6.52 0.72 27.32
C GLN A 284 -6.97 0.02 26.03
N GLN A 285 -7.26 0.79 24.97
CA GLN A 285 -7.58 0.21 23.67
C GLN A 285 -6.40 -0.60 23.13
N LEU A 286 -5.16 -0.14 23.31
CA LEU A 286 -3.96 -0.88 22.87
C LEU A 286 -3.88 -2.23 23.56
N GLN A 287 -4.11 -2.25 24.87
CA GLN A 287 -4.15 -3.46 25.67
C GLN A 287 -5.22 -4.45 25.17
N ILE A 288 -6.44 -3.98 24.90
CA ILE A 288 -7.52 -4.83 24.36
C ILE A 288 -7.11 -5.47 23.02
N TYR A 289 -6.40 -4.74 22.16
CA TYR A 289 -5.96 -5.27 20.86
C TYR A 289 -4.82 -6.28 21.04
N LEU A 290 -3.92 -6.05 21.99
CA LEU A 290 -2.88 -7.01 22.37
C LEU A 290 -3.50 -8.31 22.91
N ASP A 291 -4.45 -8.22 23.82
CA ASP A 291 -5.13 -9.39 24.39
C ASP A 291 -5.87 -10.17 23.31
N ARG A 292 -6.52 -9.48 22.35
CA ARG A 292 -7.16 -10.13 21.19
C ARG A 292 -6.15 -10.80 20.26
N TYR A 293 -4.97 -10.21 20.08
CA TYR A 293 -3.91 -10.79 19.27
C TYR A 293 -3.40 -12.09 19.90
N VAL A 294 -3.08 -12.05 21.19
CA VAL A 294 -2.62 -13.23 21.95
C VAL A 294 -3.69 -14.31 22.01
N ALA A 295 -4.94 -13.96 22.33
CA ALA A 295 -6.01 -14.94 22.52
C ALA A 295 -6.40 -15.69 21.24
N LYS A 296 -6.31 -15.03 20.07
CA LYS A 296 -6.65 -15.67 18.78
C LYS A 296 -5.47 -16.38 18.13
N GLY A 297 -4.25 -16.11 18.60
CA GLY A 297 -3.02 -16.62 18.03
C GLY A 297 -2.73 -16.14 16.60
N PRO A 298 -1.59 -16.56 16.06
CA PRO A 298 -1.14 -16.17 14.73
C PRO A 298 -2.15 -16.53 13.63
N GLY A 299 -2.15 -15.76 12.56
CA GLY A 299 -2.93 -15.99 11.35
C GLY A 299 -4.40 -15.58 11.41
N HIS A 300 -4.91 -15.14 12.57
CA HIS A 300 -6.34 -14.88 12.75
C HIS A 300 -6.73 -13.40 12.66
N ASN A 301 -5.82 -12.45 12.92
CA ASN A 301 -6.13 -11.02 12.91
C ASN A 301 -4.87 -10.13 12.76
N ASN A 302 -4.13 -10.34 11.66
CA ASN A 302 -2.91 -9.60 11.33
C ASN A 302 -3.14 -8.10 11.02
N ARG A 303 -4.40 -7.64 10.99
CA ARG A 303 -4.80 -6.24 10.82
C ARG A 303 -4.87 -5.44 12.12
N LEU A 304 -4.69 -6.06 13.29
CA LEU A 304 -4.95 -5.42 14.58
C LEU A 304 -4.07 -4.20 14.84
N ALA A 305 -2.79 -4.26 14.51
CA ALA A 305 -1.88 -3.13 14.69
C ALA A 305 -2.33 -1.91 13.87
N ALA A 306 -2.48 -2.06 12.55
CA ALA A 306 -2.98 -1.00 11.67
C ALA A 306 -4.38 -0.52 12.08
N ALA A 307 -5.24 -1.43 12.56
CA ALA A 307 -6.57 -1.10 13.00
C ALA A 307 -6.60 -0.29 14.31
N TRP A 308 -5.76 -0.60 15.30
CA TRP A 308 -5.66 0.20 16.51
C TRP A 308 -5.21 1.62 16.18
N ILE A 309 -4.15 1.76 15.39
CA ILE A 309 -3.60 3.05 14.97
C ILE A 309 -4.68 3.90 14.25
N ALA A 310 -5.46 3.29 13.36
CA ALA A 310 -6.55 3.97 12.66
C ALA A 310 -7.78 4.26 13.55
N ARG A 311 -7.82 3.74 14.78
CA ARG A 311 -8.99 3.80 15.67
C ARG A 311 -8.88 4.67 16.90
N VAL A 312 -7.69 5.12 17.25
CA VAL A 312 -7.49 6.03 18.39
C VAL A 312 -8.37 7.28 18.28
N GLY A 313 -8.85 7.77 19.41
CA GLY A 313 -9.75 8.94 19.47
C GLY A 313 -9.09 10.22 18.94
N ASP A 314 -9.91 11.18 18.51
CA ASP A 314 -9.42 12.43 17.90
C ASP A 314 -8.66 13.31 18.90
N ASP A 315 -9.06 13.33 20.18
CA ASP A 315 -8.36 14.08 21.24
C ASP A 315 -6.94 13.56 21.47
N TYR A 316 -6.79 12.24 21.59
CA TYR A 316 -5.47 11.59 21.66
C TYR A 316 -4.66 11.87 20.38
N TRP A 317 -5.30 11.77 19.21
CA TRP A 317 -4.64 12.01 17.93
C TRP A 317 -4.11 13.45 17.82
N ALA A 318 -4.87 14.44 18.27
CA ALA A 318 -4.44 15.83 18.31
C ALA A 318 -3.23 16.02 19.24
N ARG A 319 -3.24 15.39 20.43
CA ARG A 319 -2.10 15.41 21.36
C ARG A 319 -0.85 14.75 20.78
N LEU A 320 -1.01 13.62 20.11
CA LEU A 320 0.07 12.92 19.43
C LEU A 320 0.68 13.77 18.30
N ARG A 321 -0.16 14.39 17.46
CA ARG A 321 0.32 15.33 16.42
C ARG A 321 0.97 16.58 17.00
N GLY A 322 0.57 16.98 18.20
CA GLY A 322 1.17 18.08 18.95
C GLY A 322 2.45 17.72 19.70
N GLY A 323 3.00 16.52 19.50
CA GLY A 323 4.28 16.09 20.12
C GLY A 323 4.21 15.93 21.64
N GLN A 324 3.02 15.73 22.23
CA GLN A 324 2.88 15.59 23.67
C GLN A 324 3.60 14.33 24.17
N PRO A 325 4.57 14.40 25.10
CA PRO A 325 5.44 13.27 25.45
C PRO A 325 4.68 12.00 25.86
N HIS A 326 3.62 12.13 26.65
CA HIS A 326 2.78 11.00 27.08
C HIS A 326 2.02 10.36 25.92
N ALA A 327 1.51 11.15 24.97
CA ALA A 327 0.84 10.62 23.79
C ALA A 327 1.83 9.94 22.83
N VAL A 328 3.02 10.53 22.65
CA VAL A 328 4.12 9.92 21.88
C VAL A 328 4.55 8.59 22.52
N LEU A 329 4.59 8.51 23.85
CA LEU A 329 4.90 7.28 24.57
C LEU A 329 3.86 6.18 24.34
N VAL A 330 2.56 6.49 24.42
CA VAL A 330 1.49 5.52 24.06
C VAL A 330 1.63 5.05 22.61
N PHE A 331 1.96 5.95 21.69
CA PHE A 331 2.21 5.60 20.30
C PHE A 331 3.44 4.70 20.14
N ALA A 332 4.51 4.94 20.89
CA ALA A 332 5.68 4.06 20.93
C ALA A 332 5.33 2.64 21.42
N TYR A 333 4.47 2.50 22.43
CA TYR A 333 3.99 1.19 22.89
C TYR A 333 3.21 0.42 21.82
N SER A 334 2.63 1.10 20.82
CA SER A 334 1.99 0.41 19.69
C SER A 334 2.97 -0.42 18.86
N ALA A 335 4.27 -0.13 18.94
CA ALA A 335 5.32 -0.91 18.29
C ALA A 335 5.33 -2.38 18.74
N LEU A 336 4.83 -2.69 19.95
CA LEU A 336 4.63 -4.07 20.42
C LEU A 336 3.75 -4.87 19.46
N LEU A 337 2.57 -4.33 19.14
CA LEU A 337 1.61 -4.95 18.22
C LEU A 337 2.11 -4.94 16.79
N VAL A 338 2.73 -3.84 16.37
CA VAL A 338 3.29 -3.71 15.02
C VAL A 338 4.35 -4.78 14.81
N ARG A 339 5.32 -4.91 15.72
CA ARG A 339 6.42 -5.88 15.66
C ARG A 339 5.91 -7.33 15.57
N ALA A 340 4.93 -7.68 16.41
CA ALA A 340 4.32 -9.00 16.34
C ALA A 340 3.66 -9.28 14.98
N SER A 341 3.11 -8.23 14.36
CA SER A 341 2.43 -8.33 13.06
C SER A 341 3.39 -8.26 11.85
N GLU A 342 4.62 -7.76 12.01
CA GLU A 342 5.62 -7.68 10.91
C GLU A 342 5.94 -9.06 10.32
N HIS A 343 5.96 -10.10 11.15
CA HIS A 343 6.21 -11.47 10.70
C HIS A 343 5.05 -12.07 9.90
N GLU A 344 3.84 -11.51 10.02
CA GLU A 344 2.63 -12.00 9.35
C GLU A 344 2.18 -11.11 8.20
N CYS A 345 2.69 -9.88 8.12
CA CYS A 345 2.32 -8.86 7.16
C CYS A 345 3.57 -8.23 6.56
N TRP A 346 3.99 -8.73 5.39
CA TRP A 346 5.15 -8.18 4.67
C TRP A 346 5.03 -6.66 4.47
N TRP A 347 3.82 -6.14 4.26
CA TRP A 347 3.56 -4.72 4.03
C TRP A 347 3.79 -3.84 5.28
N MET A 348 3.90 -4.40 6.49
CA MET A 348 4.25 -3.65 7.71
C MET A 348 5.72 -3.77 8.11
N SER A 349 6.54 -4.51 7.35
CA SER A 349 7.95 -4.73 7.71
C SER A 349 8.70 -3.42 7.99
N GLY A 350 9.39 -3.38 9.13
CA GLY A 350 10.22 -2.25 9.57
C GLY A 350 9.44 -1.10 10.22
N TRP A 351 8.11 -1.17 10.32
CA TRP A 351 7.32 -0.11 10.94
C TRP A 351 7.53 0.01 12.45
N SER A 352 7.80 -1.08 13.17
CA SER A 352 8.03 -1.01 14.62
C SER A 352 9.26 -0.15 14.91
N GLU A 353 10.34 -0.35 14.17
CA GLU A 353 11.58 0.39 14.34
C GLU A 353 11.45 1.84 13.83
N ARG A 354 10.75 2.04 12.71
CA ARG A 354 10.44 3.39 12.19
C ARG A 354 9.67 4.24 13.20
N ILE A 355 8.64 3.66 13.83
CA ILE A 355 7.89 4.30 14.92
C ILE A 355 8.81 4.61 16.10
N MET A 356 9.59 3.63 16.58
CA MET A 356 10.46 3.82 17.74
C MET A 356 11.50 4.92 17.52
N ARG A 357 12.14 4.96 16.35
CA ARG A 357 13.12 6.00 16.02
C ARG A 357 12.49 7.39 15.98
N ALA A 358 11.33 7.53 15.34
CA ALA A 358 10.65 8.82 15.26
C ALA A 358 10.14 9.29 16.63
N CYS A 359 9.58 8.40 17.45
CA CYS A 359 9.16 8.75 18.81
C CYS A 359 10.36 9.16 19.68
N ARG A 360 11.47 8.40 19.62
CA ARG A 360 12.71 8.77 20.32
C ARG A 360 13.16 10.16 19.88
N ARG A 361 13.24 10.42 18.56
CA ARG A 361 13.62 11.74 18.05
C ARG A 361 12.71 12.83 18.57
N GLU A 362 11.39 12.66 18.48
CA GLU A 362 10.42 13.67 18.92
C GLU A 362 10.57 14.01 20.41
N VAL A 363 10.70 13.00 21.27
CA VAL A 363 10.87 13.19 22.71
C VAL A 363 12.20 13.89 23.01
N MET A 364 13.26 13.54 22.29
CA MET A 364 14.58 14.15 22.46
C MET A 364 14.68 15.55 21.81
N SER A 365 13.96 15.84 20.72
CA SER A 365 14.01 17.11 19.97
C SER A 365 13.07 18.18 20.52
N SER A 366 11.87 17.80 20.98
CA SER A 366 10.91 18.67 21.71
C SER A 366 11.52 19.33 22.95
N SER A 367 12.69 18.84 23.35
CA SER A 367 13.46 19.23 24.49
C SER A 367 14.64 20.19 24.15
N LEU A 368 14.95 20.39 22.85
CA LEU A 368 15.95 21.38 22.36
C LEU A 368 15.34 22.76 22.05
N GLU A 369 14.09 22.82 21.56
CA GLU A 369 13.46 24.08 21.15
C GLU A 369 12.88 24.91 22.32
N ARG A 370 12.77 24.32 23.51
CA ARG A 370 12.33 25.00 24.74
C ARG A 370 13.49 25.15 25.73
N HIS A 371 14.35 26.15 25.49
CA HIS A 371 15.36 26.69 26.41
C HIS A 371 16.36 25.68 27.02
N GLY A 372 17.46 25.42 26.30
CA GLY A 372 18.70 24.87 26.86
C GLY A 372 18.77 23.35 27.03
N ILE A 373 19.97 22.79 26.90
CA ILE A 373 20.28 21.34 26.94
C ILE A 373 19.77 20.64 28.23
N ALA A 374 19.46 21.38 29.29
CA ALA A 374 18.92 20.84 30.54
C ALA A 374 17.44 20.40 30.46
N THR A 375 16.63 20.95 29.55
CA THR A 375 15.18 20.69 29.47
C THR A 375 14.83 19.50 28.60
N ALA A 376 15.53 19.33 27.47
CA ALA A 376 16.48 18.24 27.33
C ALA A 376 16.10 16.83 27.85
N ALA A 377 17.08 16.40 28.65
CA ALA A 377 16.97 15.33 29.61
C ALA A 377 15.75 15.45 30.53
N ALA A 378 15.22 16.64 30.86
CA ALA A 378 14.10 16.78 31.78
C ALA A 378 12.75 16.25 31.22
N ALA A 379 12.45 16.43 29.93
CA ALA A 379 11.24 15.89 29.31
C ALA A 379 11.32 14.37 29.10
N ALA A 380 12.48 13.87 28.65
CA ALA A 380 12.74 12.44 28.55
C ALA A 380 12.80 11.75 29.93
N ALA A 381 13.33 12.43 30.96
CA ALA A 381 13.31 11.97 32.33
C ALA A 381 11.91 12.06 32.97
N ALA A 382 11.09 13.03 32.58
CA ALA A 382 9.72 13.17 33.08
C ALA A 382 8.84 11.97 32.73
N ILE A 383 9.10 11.32 31.59
CA ILE A 383 8.39 10.10 31.17
C ILE A 383 9.27 8.85 31.21
N ASP A 384 10.47 8.92 31.80
CA ASP A 384 11.48 7.84 31.82
C ASP A 384 11.60 7.07 30.49
N TRP A 385 11.81 7.81 29.40
CA TRP A 385 11.77 7.27 28.04
C TRP A 385 12.69 6.05 27.86
N VAL A 386 13.90 6.09 28.42
CA VAL A 386 14.89 5.03 28.27
C VAL A 386 14.39 3.71 28.88
N TRP A 387 13.78 3.78 30.06
CA TRP A 387 13.17 2.61 30.68
C TRP A 387 12.04 2.04 29.83
N HIS A 388 11.11 2.90 29.38
CA HIS A 388 9.98 2.46 28.57
C HIS A 388 10.41 1.91 27.21
N GLU A 389 11.39 2.51 26.55
CA GLU A 389 11.94 2.00 25.29
C GLU A 389 12.52 0.59 25.46
N HIS A 390 13.24 0.34 26.56
CA HIS A 390 13.72 -1.00 26.88
C HIS A 390 12.56 -1.99 27.08
N GLN A 391 11.52 -1.61 27.83
CA GLN A 391 10.33 -2.45 28.03
C GLN A 391 9.61 -2.77 26.71
N ILE A 392 9.47 -1.78 25.81
CA ILE A 392 8.83 -1.96 24.51
C ILE A 392 9.64 -2.95 23.67
N ARG A 393 10.96 -2.77 23.56
CA ARG A 393 11.83 -3.65 22.75
C ARG A 393 11.84 -5.08 23.29
N ALA A 394 12.07 -5.25 24.59
CA ALA A 394 12.08 -6.57 25.23
C ALA A 394 10.71 -7.26 25.14
N GLY A 395 9.63 -6.51 25.32
CA GLY A 395 8.26 -7.01 25.19
C GLY A 395 7.91 -7.42 23.76
N ALA A 396 8.39 -6.67 22.76
CA ALA A 396 8.15 -6.95 21.37
C ALA A 396 8.84 -8.25 20.93
N ASP A 397 10.10 -8.45 21.31
CA ASP A 397 10.83 -9.69 21.06
C ASP A 397 10.17 -10.88 21.79
N GLY A 398 9.75 -10.68 23.04
CA GLY A 398 9.01 -11.69 23.80
C GLY A 398 7.72 -12.13 23.11
N LEU A 399 6.93 -11.19 22.57
CA LEU A 399 5.70 -11.49 21.81
C LEU A 399 5.99 -12.25 20.52
N VAL A 400 7.06 -11.90 19.80
CA VAL A 400 7.47 -12.62 18.59
C VAL A 400 7.79 -14.08 18.92
N ASP A 401 8.49 -14.34 20.02
CA ASP A 401 8.82 -15.71 20.42
C ASP A 401 7.59 -16.50 20.84
N VAL A 402 6.60 -15.88 21.51
CA VAL A 402 5.30 -16.51 21.80
C VAL A 402 4.63 -16.95 20.50
N VAL A 403 4.56 -16.05 19.51
CA VAL A 403 3.95 -16.33 18.20
C VAL A 403 4.66 -17.48 17.47
N ARG A 404 6.00 -17.49 17.48
CA ARG A 404 6.79 -18.58 16.87
C ARG A 404 6.55 -19.92 17.56
N SER A 405 6.50 -19.94 18.89
CA SER A 405 6.17 -21.16 19.65
C SER A 405 4.78 -21.69 19.30
N MET A 406 3.79 -20.81 19.11
CA MET A 406 2.43 -21.20 18.69
C MET A 406 2.41 -21.83 17.29
N GLN A 407 3.15 -21.27 16.33
CA GLN A 407 3.25 -21.81 14.97
C GLN A 407 3.92 -23.19 14.96
N ALA A 408 4.97 -23.37 15.76
CA ALA A 408 5.68 -24.66 15.86
C ALA A 408 4.81 -25.76 16.51
N GLY A 409 4.04 -25.44 17.54
CA GLY A 409 3.16 -26.41 18.21
C GLY A 409 1.96 -26.85 17.36
N GLY A 410 1.42 -25.96 16.52
CA GLY A 410 0.31 -26.29 15.62
C GLY A 410 0.67 -27.22 14.46
N ALA A 411 1.95 -27.25 14.05
CA ALA A 411 2.43 -28.13 12.99
C ALA A 411 2.62 -29.60 13.44
N SER A 412 2.73 -29.85 14.75
CA SER A 412 2.88 -31.21 15.31
C SER A 412 1.57 -31.96 15.54
N SER A 413 0.42 -31.32 15.32
CA SER A 413 -0.92 -31.87 15.59
C SER A 413 -1.82 -32.02 14.36
N GLY A 414 -1.25 -31.94 13.15
CA GLY A 414 -1.96 -32.05 11.87
C GLY A 414 -1.82 -33.41 11.21
#